data_AF-A0A7S4N1C7-F1
#
_entry.id   AF-A0A7S4N1C7-F1
#
_cell.length_a   1.000
_cell.length_b   1.000
_cell.length_c   1.000
_cell.angle_alpha   90.00
_cell.angle_beta   90.00
_cell.angle_gamma   90.00
#
_symmetry.space_group_name_H-M   'P 1'
#
loop_
_entity.id
_entity.type
_entity.pdbx_description
1 polymer ?
#
loop_
_entity_poly.entity_id
_entity_poly.type
_entity_poly.pdbx_seq_one_letter_code
_entity_poly.pdbx_strand_id
1 'polypeptide(L)'
;KKEKEQKEQELREKEEALLDPEKVPETAEEFERMVLSSPSSSYVWIKYMAFFLEMTEIDKAREIADRALKTISFREEQEKFNVWVARLNLENLYGTRESLMSVFEQACKLNDSKKMHMQLLGIFERGGDAQVTEQFFKTLTRKFRKSCKVWLRYCTFKLRGAHPEAAGRMLERALEAIPKRKHVKLIHKFATMEYKLGSAERGRTLMEGVVVSSPKRIDLWSVFVDLELKSGHVEAARQLLERAITLKLKGRQAKFLFKKMLELEKTHGDAERVAEVKRKAREWVESNA
;
A
#
# COMPACT_ATOMS: atom_id res chain seq x y z
N LYS A 1 53.64 31.34 8.04
CA LYS A 1 53.88 30.42 6.90
C LYS A 1 53.22 29.08 7.16
N LYS A 2 53.58 28.38 8.25
CA LYS A 2 52.91 27.15 8.74
C LYS A 2 51.38 27.26 8.92
N GLU A 3 50.85 28.33 9.52
CA GLU A 3 49.39 28.53 9.65
C GLU A 3 48.67 28.68 8.30
N LYS A 4 49.36 29.23 7.30
CA LYS A 4 48.78 29.43 5.96
C LYS A 4 48.75 28.10 5.20
N GLU A 5 49.79 27.30 5.35
CA GLU A 5 49.89 25.93 4.83
C GLU A 5 48.88 24.98 5.50
N GLN A 6 48.67 25.09 6.82
CA GLN A 6 47.63 24.32 7.53
C GLN A 6 46.22 24.67 7.07
N LYS A 7 45.91 25.96 6.89
CA LYS A 7 44.61 26.39 6.36
C LYS A 7 44.38 25.94 4.92
N GLU A 8 45.43 25.93 4.09
CA GLU A 8 45.34 25.46 2.71
C GLU A 8 45.18 23.93 2.65
N GLN A 9 45.82 23.21 3.56
CA GLN A 9 45.70 21.76 3.68
C GLN A 9 44.32 21.34 4.20
N GLU A 10 43.79 22.02 5.23
CA GLU A 10 42.40 21.84 5.68
C GLU A 10 41.38 22.18 4.57
N LEU A 11 41.67 23.18 3.73
CA LEU A 11 40.81 23.54 2.61
C LEU A 11 40.81 22.44 1.54
N ARG A 12 41.98 21.89 1.21
CA ARG A 12 42.12 20.77 0.26
C ARG A 12 41.48 19.48 0.77
N GLU A 13 41.68 19.15 2.04
CA GLU A 13 41.04 17.98 2.67
C GLU A 13 39.52 18.13 2.70
N LYS A 14 39.01 19.34 2.93
CA LYS A 14 37.57 19.65 2.78
C LYS A 14 37.12 19.51 1.33
N GLU A 15 37.88 20.01 0.36
CA GLU A 15 37.58 19.87 -1.08
C GLU A 15 37.60 18.42 -1.56
N GLU A 16 38.52 17.59 -1.09
CA GLU A 16 38.55 16.14 -1.36
C GLU A 16 37.39 15.40 -0.69
N ALA A 17 37.05 15.76 0.55
CA ALA A 17 35.87 15.22 1.23
C ALA A 17 34.54 15.64 0.58
N LEU A 18 34.51 16.76 -0.13
CA LEU A 18 33.36 17.22 -0.93
C LEU A 18 33.18 16.45 -2.25
N LEU A 19 34.20 15.70 -2.69
CA LEU A 19 34.15 14.83 -3.87
C LEU A 19 33.65 13.41 -3.54
N ASP A 20 33.46 13.09 -2.27
CA ASP A 20 32.89 11.81 -1.83
C ASP A 20 31.37 11.78 -2.09
N PRO A 21 30.88 10.92 -3.00
CA PRO A 21 29.47 10.79 -3.32
C PRO A 21 28.60 10.30 -2.15
N GLU A 22 29.19 9.72 -1.10
CA GLU A 22 28.48 9.17 0.06
C GLU A 22 28.43 10.10 1.28
N LYS A 23 29.19 11.21 1.27
CA LYS A 23 29.19 12.15 2.40
C LYS A 23 27.81 12.80 2.58
N VAL A 24 27.26 12.68 3.79
CA VAL A 24 26.02 13.38 4.17
C VAL A 24 26.35 14.87 4.35
N PRO A 25 25.69 15.78 3.62
CA PRO A 25 25.91 17.21 3.78
C PRO A 25 25.48 17.70 5.16
N GLU A 26 26.29 18.56 5.75
CA GLU A 26 26.06 19.14 7.09
C GLU A 26 25.81 20.64 7.03
N THR A 27 26.03 21.28 5.87
CA THR A 27 25.87 22.73 5.69
C THR A 27 24.94 23.07 4.53
N ALA A 28 24.31 24.24 4.61
CA ALA A 28 23.48 24.75 3.52
C ALA A 28 24.26 24.88 2.20
N GLU A 29 25.53 25.28 2.25
CA GLU A 29 26.37 25.42 1.05
C GLU A 29 26.63 24.08 0.36
N GLU A 30 26.84 23.00 1.12
CA GLU A 30 26.98 21.65 0.57
C GLU A 30 25.69 21.18 -0.10
N PHE A 31 24.53 21.48 0.50
CA PHE A 31 23.23 21.22 -0.12
C PHE A 31 23.02 22.02 -1.40
N GLU A 32 23.41 23.31 -1.44
CA GLU A 32 23.34 24.13 -2.64
C GLU A 32 24.18 23.53 -3.79
N ARG A 33 25.39 23.02 -3.51
CA ARG A 33 26.21 22.34 -4.52
C ARG A 33 25.55 21.07 -5.06
N MET A 34 24.92 20.28 -4.20
CA MET A 34 24.23 19.06 -4.63
C MET A 34 22.98 19.35 -5.46
N VAL A 35 22.17 20.35 -5.11
CA VAL A 35 21.00 20.70 -5.95
C VAL A 35 21.44 21.30 -7.29
N LEU A 36 22.63 21.90 -7.36
CA LEU A 36 23.22 22.32 -8.63
C LEU A 36 23.70 21.12 -9.48
N SER A 37 24.30 20.10 -8.86
CA SER A 37 24.77 18.90 -9.59
C SER A 37 23.62 17.97 -9.98
N SER A 38 22.57 17.90 -9.16
CA SER A 38 21.41 17.00 -9.33
C SER A 38 20.08 17.75 -9.14
N PRO A 39 19.74 18.74 -9.99
CA PRO A 39 18.60 19.63 -9.81
C PRO A 39 17.24 18.96 -9.92
N SER A 40 17.16 17.80 -10.56
CA SER A 40 15.91 17.04 -10.72
C SER A 40 15.69 16.01 -9.60
N SER A 41 16.65 15.81 -8.70
CA SER A 41 16.56 14.79 -7.65
C SER A 41 15.75 15.27 -6.44
N SER A 42 14.52 14.80 -6.33
CA SER A 42 13.65 15.06 -5.17
C SER A 42 14.27 14.57 -3.86
N TYR A 43 15.09 13.53 -3.89
CA TYR A 43 15.81 13.05 -2.71
C TYR A 43 16.73 14.13 -2.12
N VAL A 44 17.52 14.78 -2.98
CA VAL A 44 18.45 15.86 -2.57
C VAL A 44 17.66 17.04 -2.01
N TRP A 45 16.60 17.46 -2.71
CA TRP A 45 15.73 18.55 -2.25
C TRP A 45 15.05 18.25 -0.92
N ILE A 46 14.54 17.03 -0.72
CA ILE A 46 13.85 16.62 0.52
C ILE A 46 14.83 16.55 1.68
N LYS A 47 16.06 16.07 1.47
CA LYS A 47 17.12 16.12 2.49
C LYS A 47 17.45 17.56 2.87
N TYR A 48 17.52 18.46 1.87
CA TYR A 48 17.79 19.87 2.13
C TYR A 48 16.65 20.53 2.93
N MET A 49 15.39 20.18 2.64
CA MET A 49 14.26 20.60 3.48
C MET A 49 14.41 20.07 4.91
N ALA A 50 14.76 18.79 5.07
CA ALA A 50 14.91 18.15 6.38
C ALA A 50 16.01 18.81 7.23
N PHE A 51 17.13 19.19 6.63
CA PHE A 51 18.19 19.95 7.28
C PHE A 51 17.67 21.24 7.95
N PHE A 52 16.87 22.05 7.24
CA PHE A 52 16.26 23.24 7.84
C PHE A 52 15.18 22.90 8.89
N LEU A 53 14.47 21.78 8.74
CA LEU A 53 13.51 21.32 9.76
C LEU A 53 14.20 20.90 11.07
N GLU A 54 15.36 20.26 11.00
CA GLU A 54 16.17 19.89 12.16
C GLU A 54 16.67 21.11 12.92
N MET A 55 16.95 22.21 12.20
CA MET A 55 17.28 23.51 12.79
C MET A 55 16.05 24.34 13.18
N THR A 56 14.83 23.78 13.07
CA THR A 56 13.55 24.45 13.32
C THR A 56 13.26 25.67 12.44
N GLU A 57 13.98 25.83 11.33
CA GLU A 57 13.81 26.90 10.34
C GLU A 57 12.73 26.51 9.29
N ILE A 58 11.48 26.43 9.75
CA ILE A 58 10.36 25.91 8.95
C ILE A 58 10.13 26.73 7.67
N ASP A 59 10.28 28.06 7.73
CA ASP A 59 10.08 28.93 6.57
C ASP A 59 11.15 28.72 5.49
N LYS A 60 12.42 28.50 5.88
CA LYS A 60 13.46 28.11 4.92
C LYS A 60 13.15 26.76 4.29
N ALA A 61 12.69 25.78 5.06
CA ALA A 61 12.27 24.49 4.51
C ALA A 61 11.10 24.63 3.51
N ARG A 62 10.17 25.57 3.72
CA ARG A 62 9.13 25.92 2.74
C ARG A 62 9.73 26.52 1.48
N GLU A 63 10.63 27.49 1.60
CA GLU A 63 11.31 28.11 0.46
C GLU A 63 12.08 27.08 -0.38
N ILE A 64 12.78 26.12 0.26
CA ILE A 64 13.47 25.03 -0.43
C ILE A 64 12.47 24.14 -1.20
N ALA A 65 11.32 23.79 -0.61
CA ALA A 65 10.28 23.07 -1.33
C ALA A 65 9.75 23.84 -2.55
N ASP A 66 9.51 25.15 -2.41
CA ASP A 66 9.00 25.98 -3.51
C ASP A 66 10.04 26.15 -4.62
N ARG A 67 11.33 26.24 -4.27
CA ARG A 67 12.45 26.20 -5.21
C ARG A 67 12.51 24.85 -5.94
N ALA A 68 12.46 23.74 -5.22
CA ALA A 68 12.48 22.40 -5.81
C ALA A 68 11.37 22.20 -6.85
N LEU A 69 10.13 22.63 -6.54
CA LEU A 69 9.00 22.51 -7.46
C LEU A 69 9.14 23.35 -8.74
N LYS A 70 9.85 24.48 -8.66
CA LYS A 70 10.19 25.34 -9.81
C LYS A 70 11.36 24.80 -10.62
N THR A 71 12.39 24.27 -9.94
CA THR A 71 13.64 23.82 -10.57
C THR A 71 13.53 22.44 -11.22
N ILE A 72 12.84 21.48 -10.58
CA ILE A 72 12.66 20.14 -11.13
C ILE A 72 11.90 20.26 -12.47
N SER A 73 12.36 19.54 -13.49
CA SER A 73 11.72 19.52 -14.80
C SER A 73 10.27 19.02 -14.71
N PHE A 74 9.36 19.63 -15.48
CA PHE A 74 7.96 19.18 -15.55
C PHE A 74 7.82 17.74 -16.08
N ARG A 75 8.82 17.21 -16.79
CA ARG A 75 8.85 15.82 -17.28
C ARG A 75 9.10 14.82 -16.15
N GLU A 76 9.73 15.26 -15.06
CA GLU A 76 10.02 14.44 -13.89
C GLU A 76 8.83 14.46 -12.91
N GLU A 77 7.68 13.96 -13.37
CA GLU A 77 6.43 13.99 -12.61
C GLU A 77 6.56 13.31 -11.24
N GLN A 78 7.32 12.21 -11.17
CA GLN A 78 7.52 11.46 -9.93
C GLN A 78 8.37 12.24 -8.91
N GLU A 79 9.40 12.95 -9.38
CA GLU A 79 10.25 13.77 -8.53
C GLU A 79 9.45 14.96 -7.95
N LYS A 80 8.67 15.65 -8.80
CA LYS A 80 7.76 16.71 -8.31
C LYS A 80 6.73 16.16 -7.32
N PHE A 81 6.16 14.99 -7.61
CA PHE A 81 5.20 14.35 -6.72
C PHE A 81 5.81 14.09 -5.33
N ASN A 82 7.05 13.61 -5.26
CA ASN A 82 7.75 13.37 -3.99
C ASN A 82 7.90 14.67 -3.19
N VAL A 83 8.29 15.78 -3.84
CA VAL A 83 8.41 17.09 -3.19
C VAL A 83 7.07 17.59 -2.68
N TRP A 84 5.98 17.43 -3.44
CA TRP A 84 4.63 17.76 -2.96
C TRP A 84 4.24 16.97 -1.72
N VAL A 85 4.56 15.68 -1.66
CA VAL A 85 4.30 14.85 -0.47
C VAL A 85 5.13 15.32 0.71
N ALA A 86 6.40 15.66 0.51
CA ALA A 86 7.25 16.23 1.56
C ALA A 86 6.70 17.56 2.07
N ARG A 87 6.27 18.46 1.19
CA ARG A 87 5.65 19.75 1.56
C ARG A 87 4.34 19.54 2.32
N LEU A 88 3.51 18.57 1.96
CA LEU A 88 2.30 18.23 2.73
C LEU A 88 2.63 17.69 4.13
N ASN A 89 3.67 16.86 4.28
CA ASN A 89 4.10 16.40 5.60
C ASN A 89 4.59 17.58 6.46
N LEU A 90 5.35 18.50 5.86
CA LEU A 90 5.82 19.73 6.52
C LEU A 90 4.63 20.55 7.03
N GLU A 91 3.65 20.88 6.18
CA GLU A 91 2.49 21.68 6.60
C GLU A 91 1.59 20.94 7.60
N ASN A 92 1.51 19.61 7.54
CA ASN A 92 0.73 18.84 8.53
C ASN A 92 1.38 18.85 9.92
N LEU A 93 2.71 18.90 10.01
CA LEU A 93 3.43 18.89 11.29
C LEU A 93 3.62 20.30 11.86
N TYR A 94 3.92 21.28 11.01
CA TYR A 94 4.36 22.62 11.43
C TYR A 94 3.49 23.76 10.89
N GLY A 95 2.53 23.46 10.03
CA GLY A 95 1.61 24.43 9.46
C GLY A 95 0.27 24.48 10.18
N THR A 96 -0.71 25.12 9.54
CA THR A 96 -2.11 25.14 9.99
C THR A 96 -2.96 24.28 9.08
N ARG A 97 -4.20 24.03 9.49
CA ARG A 97 -5.18 23.34 8.63
C ARG A 97 -5.36 24.05 7.30
N GLU A 98 -5.36 25.38 7.31
CA GLU A 98 -5.53 26.22 6.12
C GLU A 98 -4.32 26.14 5.20
N SER A 99 -3.09 26.24 5.73
CA SER A 99 -1.88 26.13 4.92
C SER A 99 -1.76 24.75 4.27
N LEU A 100 -2.04 23.68 5.03
CA LEU A 100 -2.05 22.31 4.53
C LEU A 100 -3.07 22.13 3.40
N MET A 101 -4.29 22.63 3.57
CA MET A 101 -5.34 22.50 2.55
C MET A 101 -5.03 23.33 1.30
N SER A 102 -4.44 24.53 1.46
CA SER A 102 -3.97 25.36 0.35
C SER A 102 -2.91 24.64 -0.49
N VAL A 103 -1.87 24.11 0.15
CA VAL A 103 -0.81 23.30 -0.50
C VAL A 103 -1.42 22.07 -1.19
N PHE A 104 -2.36 21.39 -0.52
CA PHE A 104 -3.02 20.21 -1.07
C PHE A 104 -3.84 20.52 -2.33
N GLU A 105 -4.57 21.62 -2.35
CA GLU A 105 -5.33 22.07 -3.51
C GLU A 105 -4.42 22.40 -4.69
N GLN A 106 -3.30 23.09 -4.43
CA GLN A 106 -2.28 23.35 -5.45
C GLN A 106 -1.68 22.05 -5.99
N ALA A 107 -1.29 21.12 -5.11
CA ALA A 107 -0.73 19.83 -5.50
C ALA A 107 -1.72 19.02 -6.35
N CYS A 108 -3.01 19.06 -6.03
CA CYS A 108 -4.06 18.38 -6.79
C CYS A 108 -4.31 18.95 -8.19
N LYS A 109 -3.95 20.22 -8.45
CA LYS A 109 -4.04 20.83 -9.78
C LYS A 109 -2.92 20.37 -10.71
N LEU A 110 -1.75 20.08 -10.13
CA LEU A 110 -0.53 19.78 -10.87
C LEU A 110 -0.20 18.27 -10.94
N ASN A 111 -0.86 17.45 -10.13
CA ASN A 111 -0.63 16.01 -10.06
C ASN A 111 -1.95 15.24 -10.18
N ASP A 112 -1.87 13.91 -10.38
CA ASP A 112 -3.07 13.05 -10.31
C ASP A 112 -3.78 13.26 -8.97
N SER A 113 -5.01 13.82 -9.06
CA SER A 113 -5.78 14.20 -7.89
C SER A 113 -5.95 13.02 -6.93
N LYS A 114 -6.22 11.82 -7.45
CA LYS A 114 -6.44 10.64 -6.61
C LYS A 114 -5.18 10.21 -5.87
N LYS A 115 -4.00 10.23 -6.50
CA LYS A 115 -2.72 9.93 -5.84
C LYS A 115 -2.48 10.91 -4.70
N MET A 116 -2.64 12.22 -4.93
CA MET A 116 -2.46 13.23 -3.87
C MET A 116 -3.43 13.03 -2.71
N HIS A 117 -4.71 12.80 -2.99
CA HIS A 117 -5.72 12.49 -2.00
C HIS A 117 -5.36 11.24 -1.17
N MET A 118 -4.79 10.21 -1.80
CA MET A 118 -4.35 9.01 -1.09
C MET A 118 -3.11 9.25 -0.25
N GLN A 119 -2.23 10.19 -0.62
CA GLN A 119 -1.09 10.59 0.18
C GLN A 119 -1.53 11.37 1.42
N LEU A 120 -2.35 12.40 1.24
CA LEU A 120 -2.89 13.18 2.37
C LEU A 120 -3.67 12.30 3.34
N LEU A 121 -4.44 11.33 2.84
CA LEU A 121 -5.09 10.34 3.71
C LEU A 121 -4.08 9.54 4.53
N GLY A 122 -2.95 9.14 3.94
CA GLY A 122 -1.89 8.44 4.68
C GLY A 122 -1.23 9.31 5.75
N ILE A 123 -1.17 10.63 5.52
CA ILE A 123 -0.70 11.59 6.51
C ILE A 123 -1.67 11.63 7.70
N PHE A 124 -2.98 11.77 7.46
CA PHE A 124 -3.98 11.75 8.54
C PHE A 124 -4.03 10.42 9.29
N GLU A 125 -3.93 9.28 8.58
CA GLU A 125 -3.87 7.96 9.21
C GLU A 125 -2.66 7.83 10.16
N ARG A 126 -1.52 8.45 9.86
CA ARG A 126 -0.35 8.48 10.75
C ARG A 126 -0.47 9.50 11.87
N GLY A 127 -1.17 10.61 11.63
CA GLY A 127 -1.43 11.65 12.64
C GLY A 127 -2.34 11.18 13.77
N GLY A 128 -3.09 10.09 13.60
CA GLY A 128 -3.86 9.44 14.67
C GLY A 128 -5.23 10.04 14.95
N ASP A 129 -5.58 11.20 14.37
CA ASP A 129 -6.91 11.78 14.49
C ASP A 129 -7.93 11.01 13.64
N ALA A 130 -8.67 10.12 14.31
CA ALA A 130 -9.67 9.28 13.68
C ALA A 130 -10.86 10.08 13.11
N GLN A 131 -11.23 11.20 13.74
CA GLN A 131 -12.38 12.00 13.31
C GLN A 131 -12.07 12.76 12.02
N VAL A 132 -10.91 13.43 11.96
CA VAL A 132 -10.42 14.12 10.75
C VAL A 132 -10.21 13.12 9.62
N THR A 133 -9.61 11.96 9.93
CA THR A 133 -9.39 10.89 8.94
C THR A 133 -10.72 10.37 8.37
N GLU A 134 -11.73 10.15 9.21
CA GLU A 134 -13.06 9.71 8.78
C GLU A 134 -13.77 10.75 7.91
N GLN A 135 -13.74 12.03 8.30
CA GLN A 135 -14.32 13.10 7.49
C GLN A 135 -13.65 13.18 6.12
N PHE A 136 -12.34 12.99 6.07
CA PHE A 136 -11.62 12.95 4.81
C PHE A 136 -11.99 11.72 3.96
N PHE A 137 -12.15 10.53 4.56
CA PHE A 137 -12.68 9.35 3.86
C PHE A 137 -14.08 9.58 3.25
N LYS A 138 -14.99 10.26 3.97
CA LYS A 138 -16.32 10.62 3.43
C LYS A 138 -16.19 11.53 2.20
N THR A 139 -15.24 12.46 2.21
CA THR A 139 -14.93 13.31 1.05
C THR A 139 -14.38 12.49 -0.12
N LEU A 140 -13.48 11.53 0.15
CA LEU A 140 -12.88 10.66 -0.87
C LEU A 140 -13.87 9.71 -1.52
N THR A 141 -14.76 9.11 -0.74
CA THR A 141 -15.78 8.19 -1.26
C THR A 141 -16.80 8.91 -2.14
N ARG A 142 -17.10 10.18 -1.85
CA ARG A 142 -17.92 11.03 -2.72
C ARG A 142 -17.19 11.38 -4.02
N LYS A 143 -15.95 11.87 -3.94
CA LYS A 143 -15.16 12.30 -5.11
C LYS A 143 -14.74 11.13 -6.02
N PHE A 144 -14.38 10.01 -5.43
CA PHE A 144 -13.86 8.82 -6.14
C PHE A 144 -14.80 7.61 -5.99
N ARG A 145 -16.11 7.82 -6.13
CA ARG A 145 -17.18 6.84 -5.89
C ARG A 145 -16.97 5.48 -6.58
N LYS A 146 -16.39 5.46 -7.77
CA LYS A 146 -16.15 4.22 -8.55
C LYS A 146 -14.82 3.50 -8.23
N SER A 147 -14.06 3.99 -7.24
CA SER A 147 -12.72 3.50 -6.88
C SER A 147 -12.76 2.45 -5.78
N CYS A 148 -12.57 1.18 -6.13
CA CYS A 148 -12.44 0.09 -5.14
C CYS A 148 -11.30 0.32 -4.14
N LYS A 149 -10.19 0.95 -4.56
CA LYS A 149 -9.04 1.22 -3.67
C LYS A 149 -9.43 2.17 -2.52
N VAL A 150 -10.31 3.14 -2.79
CA VAL A 150 -10.74 4.13 -1.78
C VAL A 150 -11.69 3.47 -0.80
N TRP A 151 -12.70 2.75 -1.30
CA TRP A 151 -13.62 1.99 -0.47
C TRP A 151 -12.91 0.95 0.41
N LEU A 152 -12.00 0.16 -0.15
CA LEU A 152 -11.25 -0.83 0.63
C LEU A 152 -10.42 -0.21 1.75
N ARG A 153 -9.78 0.93 1.48
CA ARG A 153 -8.98 1.63 2.50
C ARG A 153 -9.89 2.16 3.61
N TYR A 154 -11.09 2.67 3.27
CA TYR A 154 -12.04 3.12 4.28
C TYR A 154 -12.61 1.98 5.13
N CYS A 155 -12.99 0.85 4.51
CA CYS A 155 -13.42 -0.32 5.26
C CYS A 155 -12.28 -0.85 6.16
N THR A 156 -11.04 -0.86 5.67
CA THR A 156 -9.86 -1.25 6.46
C THR A 156 -9.66 -0.34 7.67
N PHE A 157 -9.82 0.98 7.49
CA PHE A 157 -9.76 1.95 8.59
C PHE A 157 -10.81 1.64 9.66
N LYS A 158 -12.05 1.35 9.27
CA LYS A 158 -13.11 0.96 10.23
C LYS A 158 -12.83 -0.37 10.94
N LEU A 159 -12.25 -1.35 10.25
CA LEU A 159 -11.82 -2.61 10.88
C LEU A 159 -10.71 -2.37 11.92
N ARG A 160 -9.70 -1.55 11.61
CA ARG A 160 -8.62 -1.20 12.55
C ARG A 160 -9.13 -0.46 13.78
N GLY A 161 -10.16 0.37 13.62
CA GLY A 161 -10.83 1.04 14.74
C GLY A 161 -11.79 0.17 15.55
N ALA A 162 -11.76 -1.16 15.40
CA ALA A 162 -12.67 -2.09 16.06
C ALA A 162 -14.17 -1.80 15.80
N HIS A 163 -14.50 -1.28 14.62
CA HIS A 163 -15.88 -1.02 14.19
C HIS A 163 -16.28 -1.88 12.97
N PRO A 164 -16.37 -3.21 13.14
CA PRO A 164 -16.57 -4.10 12.01
C PRO A 164 -17.96 -4.00 11.38
N GLU A 165 -19.01 -3.75 12.15
CA GLU A 165 -20.34 -3.53 11.59
C GLU A 165 -20.38 -2.29 10.69
N ALA A 166 -19.66 -1.23 11.08
CA ALA A 166 -19.52 -0.05 10.26
C ALA A 166 -18.75 -0.37 8.97
N ALA A 167 -17.73 -1.24 9.03
CA ALA A 167 -17.02 -1.71 7.85
C ALA A 167 -17.93 -2.51 6.90
N GLY A 168 -18.82 -3.36 7.43
CA GLY A 168 -19.84 -4.07 6.67
C GLY A 168 -20.81 -3.12 5.96
N ARG A 169 -21.38 -2.15 6.68
CA ARG A 169 -22.22 -1.10 6.09
C ARG A 169 -21.48 -0.28 5.01
N MET A 170 -20.17 -0.05 5.18
CA MET A 170 -19.37 0.64 4.15
C MET A 170 -19.14 -0.24 2.93
N LEU A 171 -19.03 -1.56 3.08
CA LEU A 171 -18.95 -2.49 1.95
C LEU A 171 -20.24 -2.47 1.12
N GLU A 172 -21.41 -2.50 1.76
CA GLU A 172 -22.71 -2.42 1.08
C GLU A 172 -22.83 -1.15 0.25
N ARG A 173 -22.55 0.01 0.86
CA ARG A 173 -22.50 1.30 0.16
C ARG A 173 -21.48 1.32 -0.97
N ALA A 174 -20.36 0.65 -0.80
CA ALA A 174 -19.36 0.52 -1.86
C ALA A 174 -19.93 -0.27 -3.04
N LEU A 175 -20.62 -1.39 -2.79
CA LEU A 175 -21.22 -2.25 -3.84
C LEU A 175 -22.30 -1.51 -4.65
N GLU A 176 -23.08 -0.64 -4.02
CA GLU A 176 -24.02 0.27 -4.71
C GLU A 176 -23.30 1.29 -5.60
N ALA A 177 -22.10 1.73 -5.18
CA ALA A 177 -21.33 2.77 -5.84
C ALA A 177 -20.44 2.26 -6.99
N ILE A 178 -19.93 1.03 -6.90
CA ILE A 178 -18.96 0.48 -7.85
C ILE A 178 -19.63 -0.40 -8.92
N PRO A 179 -19.09 -0.45 -10.15
CA PRO A 179 -19.63 -1.34 -11.20
C PRO A 179 -19.59 -2.83 -10.81
N LYS A 180 -20.63 -3.59 -11.17
CA LYS A 180 -20.79 -5.03 -10.87
C LYS A 180 -19.55 -5.87 -11.19
N ARG A 181 -18.88 -5.61 -12.33
CA ARG A 181 -17.63 -6.29 -12.72
C ARG A 181 -16.48 -6.21 -11.71
N LYS A 182 -16.53 -5.24 -10.78
CA LYS A 182 -15.54 -5.04 -9.73
C LYS A 182 -15.99 -5.58 -8.37
N HIS A 183 -17.24 -6.06 -8.23
CA HIS A 183 -17.81 -6.54 -6.96
C HIS A 183 -17.02 -7.71 -6.40
N VAL A 184 -16.79 -8.76 -7.21
CA VAL A 184 -16.00 -9.93 -6.80
C VAL A 184 -14.62 -9.52 -6.27
N LYS A 185 -13.93 -8.63 -6.98
CA LYS A 185 -12.61 -8.11 -6.56
C LYS A 185 -12.68 -7.31 -5.26
N LEU A 186 -13.76 -6.55 -5.05
CA LEU A 186 -13.96 -5.77 -3.83
C LEU A 186 -14.23 -6.70 -2.63
N ILE A 187 -15.20 -7.60 -2.76
CA ILE A 187 -15.63 -8.52 -1.69
C ILE A 187 -14.46 -9.42 -1.29
N HIS A 188 -13.79 -10.03 -2.27
CA HIS A 188 -12.62 -10.88 -2.00
C HIS A 188 -11.52 -10.15 -1.22
N LYS A 189 -11.21 -8.90 -1.60
CA LYS A 189 -10.20 -8.10 -0.90
C LYS A 189 -10.67 -7.69 0.49
N PHE A 190 -11.94 -7.36 0.65
CA PHE A 190 -12.49 -7.01 1.96
C PHE A 190 -12.51 -8.22 2.90
N ALA A 191 -12.92 -9.39 2.41
CA ALA A 191 -12.87 -10.64 3.16
C ALA A 191 -11.44 -10.96 3.63
N THR A 192 -10.44 -10.81 2.74
CA THR A 192 -9.01 -10.96 3.11
C THR A 192 -8.60 -10.01 4.24
N MET A 193 -9.19 -8.82 4.34
CA MET A 193 -8.92 -7.88 5.44
C MET A 193 -9.66 -8.26 6.73
N GLU A 194 -10.88 -8.79 6.65
CA GLU A 194 -11.63 -9.34 7.79
C GLU A 194 -10.87 -10.51 8.45
N TYR A 195 -10.27 -11.41 7.66
CA TYR A 195 -9.41 -12.46 8.22
C TYR A 195 -8.19 -11.93 8.98
N LYS A 196 -7.65 -10.78 8.55
CA LYS A 196 -6.41 -10.23 9.13
C LYS A 196 -6.64 -9.32 10.33
N LEU A 197 -7.75 -8.59 10.34
CA LEU A 197 -7.99 -7.49 11.27
C LEU A 197 -9.33 -7.59 12.02
N GLY A 198 -10.22 -8.47 11.56
CA GLY A 198 -11.58 -8.59 12.05
C GLY A 198 -11.88 -10.02 12.49
N SER A 199 -12.98 -10.57 12.02
CA SER A 199 -13.41 -11.94 12.35
C SER A 199 -13.20 -12.87 11.16
N ALA A 200 -12.51 -13.99 11.40
CA ALA A 200 -12.36 -15.06 10.43
C ALA A 200 -13.71 -15.60 9.95
N GLU A 201 -14.72 -15.65 10.82
CA GLU A 201 -16.07 -16.09 10.45
C GLU A 201 -16.75 -15.15 9.45
N ARG A 202 -16.66 -13.83 9.65
CA ARG A 202 -17.18 -12.87 8.68
C ARG A 202 -16.42 -12.93 7.36
N GLY A 203 -15.10 -13.07 7.43
CA GLY A 203 -14.25 -13.30 6.26
C GLY A 203 -14.69 -14.55 5.49
N ARG A 204 -15.00 -15.64 6.21
CA ARG A 204 -15.48 -16.91 5.65
C ARG A 204 -16.80 -16.75 4.93
N THR A 205 -17.78 -16.13 5.55
CA THR A 205 -19.10 -15.87 4.93
C THR A 205 -18.97 -15.08 3.62
N LEU A 206 -18.10 -14.06 3.61
CA LEU A 206 -17.85 -13.27 2.40
C LEU A 206 -17.12 -14.07 1.32
N MET A 207 -16.11 -14.86 1.67
CA MET A 207 -15.40 -15.71 0.73
C MET A 207 -16.29 -16.83 0.17
N GLU A 208 -17.17 -17.39 0.99
CA GLU A 208 -18.17 -18.38 0.58
C GLU A 208 -19.10 -17.80 -0.50
N GLY A 209 -19.63 -16.58 -0.28
CA GLY A 209 -20.42 -15.87 -1.30
C GLY A 209 -19.64 -15.60 -2.59
N VAL A 210 -18.34 -15.34 -2.51
CA VAL A 210 -17.46 -15.14 -3.67
C VAL A 210 -17.28 -16.44 -4.47
N VAL A 211 -17.02 -17.57 -3.81
CA VAL A 211 -16.82 -18.85 -4.52
C VAL A 211 -18.12 -19.41 -5.09
N VAL A 212 -19.25 -19.18 -4.42
CA VAL A 212 -20.59 -19.55 -4.94
C VAL A 212 -20.96 -18.71 -6.16
N SER A 213 -20.69 -17.40 -6.14
CA SER A 213 -20.99 -16.52 -7.28
C SER A 213 -20.02 -16.70 -8.46
N SER A 214 -18.80 -17.14 -8.21
CA SER A 214 -17.74 -17.30 -9.21
C SER A 214 -17.02 -18.65 -9.12
N PRO A 215 -17.72 -19.79 -9.29
CA PRO A 215 -17.17 -21.12 -9.00
C PRO A 215 -16.00 -21.50 -9.92
N LYS A 216 -15.95 -20.96 -11.15
CA LYS A 216 -14.88 -21.20 -12.13
C LYS A 216 -13.56 -20.48 -11.81
N ARG A 217 -13.55 -19.56 -10.84
CA ARG A 217 -12.38 -18.76 -10.44
C ARG A 217 -11.56 -19.51 -9.38
N ILE A 218 -10.79 -20.50 -9.82
CA ILE A 218 -9.95 -21.36 -8.96
C ILE A 218 -8.87 -20.56 -8.20
N ASP A 219 -8.48 -19.40 -8.72
CA ASP A 219 -7.65 -18.45 -8.00
C ASP A 219 -8.30 -17.98 -6.67
N LEU A 220 -9.62 -17.77 -6.64
CA LEU A 220 -10.33 -17.34 -5.43
C LEU A 220 -10.50 -18.48 -4.42
N TRP A 221 -10.74 -19.71 -4.90
CA TRP A 221 -10.71 -20.91 -4.07
C TRP A 221 -9.35 -21.10 -3.41
N SER A 222 -8.28 -20.93 -4.18
CA SER A 222 -6.91 -20.98 -3.65
C SER A 222 -6.72 -20.00 -2.51
N VAL A 223 -7.09 -18.73 -2.70
CA VAL A 223 -6.91 -17.74 -1.64
C VAL A 223 -7.80 -18.05 -0.42
N PHE A 224 -9.01 -18.57 -0.61
CA PHE A 224 -9.87 -18.96 0.51
C PHE A 224 -9.20 -20.04 1.37
N VAL A 225 -8.66 -21.09 0.73
CA VAL A 225 -7.90 -22.14 1.42
C VAL A 225 -6.69 -21.55 2.16
N ASP A 226 -5.94 -20.63 1.55
CA ASP A 226 -4.80 -19.98 2.22
C ASP A 226 -5.21 -19.15 3.44
N LEU A 227 -6.38 -18.53 3.40
CA LEU A 227 -6.91 -17.73 4.51
C LEU A 227 -7.36 -18.62 5.68
N GLU A 228 -8.01 -19.76 5.40
CA GLU A 228 -8.40 -20.72 6.43
C GLU A 228 -7.17 -21.38 7.09
N LEU A 229 -6.17 -21.77 6.29
CA LEU A 229 -4.91 -22.33 6.80
C LEU A 229 -4.18 -21.34 7.71
N LYS A 230 -4.09 -20.06 7.32
CA LYS A 230 -3.49 -19.02 8.16
C LYS A 230 -4.27 -18.75 9.44
N SER A 231 -5.55 -19.05 9.45
CA SER A 231 -6.42 -18.92 10.63
C SER A 231 -6.42 -20.18 11.50
N GLY A 232 -5.67 -21.21 11.13
CA GLY A 232 -5.58 -22.48 11.86
C GLY A 232 -6.71 -23.47 11.58
N HIS A 233 -7.63 -23.17 10.66
CA HIS A 233 -8.77 -24.04 10.34
C HIS A 233 -8.42 -25.04 9.23
N VAL A 234 -7.57 -26.01 9.53
CA VAL A 234 -7.08 -27.00 8.56
C VAL A 234 -8.22 -27.84 7.97
N GLU A 235 -9.15 -28.29 8.80
CA GLU A 235 -10.31 -29.11 8.41
C GLU A 235 -11.23 -28.34 7.47
N ALA A 236 -11.47 -27.05 7.73
CA ALA A 236 -12.23 -26.20 6.83
C ALA A 236 -11.51 -26.04 5.48
N ALA A 237 -10.18 -25.85 5.50
CA ALA A 237 -9.37 -25.79 4.29
C ALA A 237 -9.43 -27.10 3.47
N ARG A 238 -9.44 -28.27 4.12
CA ARG A 238 -9.65 -29.58 3.47
C ARG A 238 -11.01 -29.66 2.79
N GLN A 239 -12.08 -29.36 3.54
CA GLN A 239 -13.44 -29.38 3.00
C GLN A 239 -13.60 -28.44 1.80
N LEU A 240 -12.95 -27.27 1.84
CA LEU A 240 -12.94 -26.34 0.70
C LEU A 240 -12.24 -26.91 -0.53
N LEU A 241 -11.10 -27.59 -0.35
CA LEU A 241 -10.40 -28.25 -1.46
C LEU A 241 -11.21 -29.43 -2.02
N GLU A 242 -11.85 -30.22 -1.17
CA GLU A 242 -12.74 -31.31 -1.60
C GLU A 242 -13.93 -30.79 -2.39
N ARG A 243 -14.54 -29.69 -1.95
CA ARG A 243 -15.59 -29.00 -2.71
C ARG A 243 -15.08 -28.43 -4.02
N ALA A 244 -13.84 -27.95 -4.07
CA ALA A 244 -13.27 -27.36 -5.28
C ALA A 244 -12.99 -28.42 -6.37
N ILE A 245 -12.60 -29.64 -6.00
CA ILE A 245 -12.29 -30.72 -6.97
C ILE A 245 -13.53 -31.34 -7.63
N THR A 246 -14.70 -31.24 -7.00
CA THR A 246 -15.98 -31.70 -7.59
C THR A 246 -16.50 -30.76 -8.67
N LEU A 247 -15.91 -29.57 -8.82
CA LEU A 247 -16.25 -28.63 -9.88
C LEU A 247 -15.76 -29.14 -11.24
N LYS A 248 -16.39 -28.65 -12.31
CA LYS A 248 -15.92 -28.89 -13.68
C LYS A 248 -14.63 -28.10 -13.95
N LEU A 249 -13.48 -28.75 -13.76
CA LEU A 249 -12.15 -28.15 -13.84
C LEU A 249 -11.43 -28.48 -15.16
N LYS A 250 -10.58 -27.55 -15.63
CA LYS A 250 -9.59 -27.85 -16.68
C LYS A 250 -8.40 -28.60 -16.08
N GLY A 251 -7.69 -29.42 -16.86
CA GLY A 251 -6.53 -30.20 -16.39
C GLY A 251 -5.47 -29.38 -15.63
N ARG A 252 -5.15 -28.17 -16.08
CA ARG A 252 -4.21 -27.27 -15.37
C ARG A 252 -4.74 -26.82 -13.99
N GLN A 253 -6.05 -26.59 -13.88
CA GLN A 253 -6.68 -26.14 -12.63
C GLN A 253 -6.80 -27.29 -11.63
N ALA A 254 -7.19 -28.48 -12.09
CA ALA A 254 -7.21 -29.68 -11.26
C ALA A 254 -5.81 -30.04 -10.75
N LYS A 255 -4.80 -30.04 -11.62
CA LYS A 255 -3.39 -30.24 -11.21
C LYS A 255 -2.96 -29.25 -10.13
N PHE A 256 -3.35 -27.99 -10.26
CA PHE A 256 -3.06 -26.96 -9.25
C PHE A 256 -3.73 -27.26 -7.90
N LEU A 257 -5.01 -27.61 -7.89
CA LEU A 257 -5.74 -27.96 -6.66
C LEU A 257 -5.22 -29.24 -5.99
N PHE A 258 -4.94 -30.30 -6.77
CA PHE A 258 -4.36 -31.52 -6.23
C PHE A 258 -2.95 -31.31 -5.67
N LYS A 259 -2.13 -30.47 -6.32
CA LYS A 259 -0.82 -30.08 -5.78
C LYS A 259 -0.98 -29.38 -4.42
N LYS A 260 -1.93 -28.46 -4.32
CA LYS A 260 -2.21 -27.73 -3.08
C LYS A 260 -2.75 -28.64 -1.97
N MET A 261 -3.64 -29.58 -2.31
CA MET A 261 -4.16 -30.58 -1.37
C MET A 261 -3.03 -31.49 -0.86
N LEU A 262 -2.12 -31.91 -1.73
CA LEU A 262 -0.94 -32.69 -1.35
C LEU A 262 0.00 -31.91 -0.43
N GLU A 263 0.22 -30.61 -0.69
CA GLU A 263 1.01 -29.74 0.19
C GLU A 263 0.36 -29.56 1.57
N LEU A 264 -0.97 -29.43 1.61
CA LEU A 264 -1.73 -29.38 2.86
C LEU A 264 -1.55 -30.67 3.68
N GLU A 265 -1.77 -31.85 3.08
CA GLU A 265 -1.65 -33.10 3.83
C GLU A 265 -0.22 -33.44 4.21
N LYS A 266 0.78 -33.01 3.44
CA LYS A 266 2.20 -33.14 3.86
C LYS A 266 2.56 -32.29 5.08
N THR A 267 1.88 -31.16 5.25
CA THR A 267 2.19 -30.21 6.32
C THR A 267 1.34 -30.43 7.57
N HIS A 268 0.08 -30.86 7.41
CA HIS A 268 -0.90 -30.97 8.50
C HIS A 268 -1.62 -32.33 8.56
N GLY A 269 -1.28 -33.27 7.69
CA GLY A 269 -1.92 -34.58 7.56
C GLY A 269 -0.97 -35.74 7.83
N ASP A 270 -1.40 -36.93 7.42
CA ASP A 270 -0.71 -38.21 7.61
C ASP A 270 -0.39 -38.88 6.26
N ALA A 271 0.39 -39.97 6.32
CA ALA A 271 0.79 -40.71 5.12
C ALA A 271 -0.40 -41.33 4.38
N GLU A 272 -1.47 -41.68 5.10
CA GLU A 272 -2.69 -42.27 4.53
C GLU A 272 -3.47 -41.26 3.70
N ARG A 273 -3.68 -40.05 4.22
CA ARG A 273 -4.34 -38.95 3.48
C ARG A 273 -3.52 -38.52 2.27
N VAL A 274 -2.19 -38.49 2.39
CA VAL A 274 -1.31 -38.25 1.23
C VAL A 274 -1.52 -39.31 0.13
N ALA A 275 -1.69 -40.58 0.51
CA ALA A 275 -2.00 -41.65 -0.45
C ALA A 275 -3.41 -41.50 -1.05
N GLU A 276 -4.39 -41.10 -0.23
CA GLU A 276 -5.76 -40.84 -0.68
C GLU A 276 -5.81 -39.72 -1.71
N VAL A 277 -5.13 -38.59 -1.47
CA VAL A 277 -5.06 -37.46 -2.42
C VAL A 277 -4.42 -37.91 -3.75
N LYS A 278 -3.38 -38.73 -3.70
CA LYS A 278 -2.75 -39.30 -4.92
C LYS A 278 -3.70 -40.25 -5.66
N ARG A 279 -4.50 -41.03 -4.95
CA ARG A 279 -5.53 -41.90 -5.55
C ARG A 279 -6.61 -41.06 -6.23
N LYS A 280 -7.20 -40.09 -5.51
CA LYS A 280 -8.21 -39.14 -6.07
C LYS A 280 -7.68 -38.41 -7.31
N ALA A 281 -6.41 -38.02 -7.31
CA ALA A 281 -5.79 -37.37 -8.46
C ALA A 281 -5.67 -38.30 -9.68
N ARG A 282 -5.38 -39.59 -9.49
CA ARG A 282 -5.33 -40.59 -10.58
C ARG A 282 -6.72 -40.86 -11.14
N GLU A 283 -7.70 -41.12 -10.27
CA GLU A 283 -9.11 -41.33 -10.65
C GLU A 283 -9.67 -40.13 -11.43
N TRP A 284 -9.31 -38.90 -11.04
CA TRP A 284 -9.72 -37.69 -11.75
C TRP A 284 -9.09 -37.61 -13.15
N VAL A 285 -7.83 -38.01 -13.31
CA VAL A 285 -7.16 -38.04 -14.62
C VAL A 285 -7.77 -39.12 -15.51
N GLU A 286 -8.06 -40.30 -14.98
CA GLU A 286 -8.68 -41.40 -15.72
C GLU A 286 -10.11 -41.07 -16.15
N SER A 287 -10.88 -40.38 -15.30
CA SER A 287 -12.28 -39.99 -15.60
C SER A 287 -12.38 -38.81 -16.57
N ASN A 288 -11.31 -38.02 -16.73
CA ASN A 288 -11.29 -36.79 -17.53
C ASN A 288 -10.20 -36.79 -18.63
N ALA A 289 -9.65 -37.96 -18.96
CA ALA A 289 -8.80 -38.20 -20.13
C ALA A 289 -9.65 -38.31 -21.39
#